data_AF-A0A1I1GXI3-F1
#
_entry.id   AF-A0A1I1GXI3-F1
#
_cell.length_a   1.000
_cell.length_b   1.000
_cell.length_c   1.000
_cell.angle_alpha   90.00
_cell.angle_beta   90.00
_cell.angle_gamma   90.00
#
_symmetry.space_group_name_H-M   'P 1'
#
loop_
_entity.id
_entity.type
_entity.pdbx_description
1 polymer ?
#
loop_
_entity_poly.entity_id
_entity_poly.type
_entity_poly.pdbx_seq_one_letter_code
_entity_poly.pdbx_strand_id
1 'polypeptide(L)'
;MSERKHILVTDDEPLNLELMSEILEDDYHVSCVSSGAECLTFLKENTPDVLLLDVAMPNMDGYQICRAIKSDPSLALPILFVSARGSLEERLSGYEAGGDDYLVKPFDNQELLLKVKSMLKFVRKQHELNIQLNEIAMMAMTNSGEIGHLLNFLRHSFECNDLDALTKAVFSTLKQFSLNGTLQYAHSGNVLATFDTSGIYKPVESELLQMTKQQGRIFNHNNRSIFNFENCSLLIKNMPSKHDEKYGRLLDHLCMLMEGVNSRVTSILRQQIVQKNSDNNKALMINTKKGITKIQSDLQKQKKTAIRISQALLNQLETDLLGLGLDDDQEIHITTLVDDNVTKLMNVYDDHHAIEDFCKEVVSALDKNNEP
;
A
#
# COMPACT_ATOMS: atom_id res chain seq x y z
N MET A 1 3.62 -27.80 -39.13
CA MET A 1 4.92 -27.89 -39.82
C MET A 1 5.69 -26.64 -39.45
N SER A 2 6.92 -26.76 -38.93
CA SER A 2 7.76 -25.58 -38.71
C SER A 2 8.09 -24.99 -40.08
N GLU A 3 7.85 -23.70 -40.26
CA GLU A 3 8.25 -22.97 -41.45
C GLU A 3 9.77 -23.12 -41.64
N ARG A 4 10.20 -23.50 -42.85
CA ARG A 4 11.63 -23.66 -43.16
C ARG A 4 12.27 -22.28 -43.13
N LYS A 5 13.46 -22.17 -42.51
CA LYS A 5 14.20 -20.91 -42.46
C LYS A 5 14.64 -20.50 -43.85
N HIS A 6 14.53 -19.21 -44.15
CA HIS A 6 14.77 -18.65 -45.48
C HIS A 6 16.19 -18.12 -45.59
N ILE A 7 16.95 -18.66 -46.54
CA ILE A 7 18.31 -18.23 -46.84
C ILE A 7 18.31 -17.55 -48.20
N LEU A 8 18.86 -16.33 -48.25
CA LEU A 8 19.15 -15.64 -49.50
C LEU A 8 20.61 -15.89 -49.86
N VAL A 9 20.86 -16.31 -51.10
CA VAL A 9 22.19 -16.52 -51.66
C VAL A 9 22.40 -15.53 -52.80
N THR A 10 23.49 -14.78 -52.73
CA THR A 10 23.83 -13.74 -53.70
C THR A 10 25.25 -13.98 -54.23
N ASP A 11 25.36 -14.32 -55.51
CA ASP A 11 26.60 -14.61 -56.22
C ASP A 11 26.40 -14.36 -57.73
N ASP A 12 27.38 -13.81 -58.43
CA ASP A 12 27.27 -13.51 -59.86
C ASP A 12 27.56 -14.72 -60.77
N GLU A 13 28.15 -15.79 -60.22
CA GLU A 13 28.44 -17.02 -60.95
C GLU A 13 27.31 -18.06 -60.75
N PRO A 14 26.59 -18.46 -61.82
CA PRO A 14 25.46 -19.38 -61.72
C PRO A 14 25.79 -20.73 -61.06
N LEU A 15 27.00 -21.23 -61.29
CA LEU A 15 27.45 -22.50 -60.71
C LEU A 15 27.58 -22.42 -59.18
N ASN A 16 28.00 -21.27 -58.64
CA ASN A 16 28.08 -21.07 -57.19
C ASN A 16 26.69 -21.03 -56.55
N LEU A 17 25.72 -20.39 -57.22
CA LEU A 17 24.33 -20.36 -56.78
C LEU A 17 23.71 -21.76 -56.76
N GLU A 18 23.90 -22.54 -57.82
CA GLU A 18 23.40 -23.92 -57.92
C GLU A 18 23.99 -24.80 -56.82
N LEU A 19 25.32 -24.77 -56.64
CA LEU A 19 26.01 -25.53 -55.59
C LEU A 19 25.52 -25.17 -54.18
N MET A 20 25.42 -23.87 -53.85
CA MET A 20 24.97 -23.44 -52.52
C MET A 20 23.48 -23.77 -52.30
N SER A 21 22.65 -23.71 -53.35
CA SER A 21 21.26 -24.12 -53.28
C SER A 21 21.14 -25.61 -52.97
N GLU A 22 21.85 -26.47 -53.71
CA GLU A 22 21.85 -27.92 -53.49
C GLU A 22 22.31 -28.30 -52.07
N ILE A 23 23.30 -27.60 -51.52
CA ILE A 23 23.80 -27.87 -50.16
C ILE A 23 22.75 -27.51 -49.08
N LEU A 24 21.90 -26.51 -49.32
CA LEU A 24 21.03 -25.91 -48.31
C LEU A 24 19.55 -26.29 -48.44
N GLU A 25 19.08 -26.72 -49.60
CA GLU A 25 17.65 -26.93 -49.91
C GLU A 25 16.98 -28.06 -49.10
N ASP A 26 17.77 -29.03 -48.61
CA ASP A 26 17.26 -30.11 -47.76
C ASP A 26 16.72 -29.58 -46.42
N ASP A 27 17.41 -28.60 -45.83
CA ASP A 27 17.13 -28.05 -44.50
C ASP A 27 16.41 -26.69 -44.53
N TYR A 28 16.54 -25.94 -45.64
CA TYR A 28 16.17 -24.52 -45.71
C TYR A 28 15.31 -24.20 -46.95
N HIS A 29 14.62 -23.07 -46.91
CA HIS A 29 14.06 -22.45 -48.12
C HIS A 29 15.13 -21.52 -48.70
N VAL A 30 15.59 -21.79 -49.91
CA VAL A 30 16.71 -21.05 -50.51
C VAL A 30 16.20 -20.19 -51.65
N SER A 31 16.58 -18.92 -51.67
CA SER A 31 16.38 -18.03 -52.82
C SER A 31 17.73 -17.55 -53.31
N CYS A 32 17.92 -17.55 -54.63
CA CYS A 32 19.16 -17.15 -55.27
C CYS A 32 18.93 -15.88 -56.08
N VAL A 33 19.89 -14.96 -56.01
CA VAL A 33 19.93 -13.72 -56.81
C VAL A 33 21.32 -13.54 -57.37
N SER A 34 21.41 -12.97 -58.57
CA SER A 34 22.66 -12.95 -59.36
C SER A 34 23.42 -11.63 -59.30
N SER A 35 22.89 -10.63 -58.58
CA SER A 35 23.52 -9.33 -58.47
C SER A 35 23.17 -8.61 -57.17
N GLY A 36 24.02 -7.66 -56.78
CA GLY A 36 23.75 -6.79 -55.63
C GLY A 36 22.44 -5.98 -55.75
N ALA A 37 22.08 -5.55 -56.96
CA ALA A 37 20.84 -4.82 -57.20
C ALA A 37 19.60 -5.69 -56.99
N GLU A 38 19.64 -6.95 -57.44
CA GLU A 38 18.60 -7.94 -57.17
C GLU A 38 18.51 -8.27 -55.68
N CYS A 39 19.65 -8.46 -55.00
CA CYS A 39 19.70 -8.69 -53.55
C CYS A 39 19.02 -7.56 -52.77
N LEU A 40 19.38 -6.30 -53.05
CA LEU A 40 18.77 -5.15 -52.37
C LEU A 40 17.29 -4.98 -52.72
N THR A 41 16.87 -5.36 -53.93
CA THR A 41 15.45 -5.33 -54.32
C THR A 41 14.66 -6.42 -53.60
N PHE A 42 15.21 -7.63 -53.52
CA PHE A 42 14.63 -8.76 -52.80
C PHE A 42 14.40 -8.44 -51.32
N LEU A 43 15.39 -7.82 -50.67
CA LEU A 43 15.33 -7.44 -49.26
C LEU A 43 14.29 -6.36 -48.93
N LYS A 44 13.76 -5.64 -49.93
CA LYS A 44 12.64 -4.69 -49.72
C LYS A 44 11.31 -5.39 -49.54
N GLU A 45 11.15 -6.56 -50.15
CA GLU A 45 9.88 -7.30 -50.20
C GLU A 45 9.90 -8.55 -49.31
N ASN A 46 11.10 -9.05 -48.98
CA ASN A 46 11.31 -10.30 -48.26
C ASN A 46 12.32 -10.11 -47.12
N THR A 47 12.15 -10.88 -46.04
CA THR A 47 13.05 -10.85 -44.87
C THR A 47 13.67 -12.23 -44.66
N PRO A 48 14.77 -12.56 -45.36
CA PRO A 48 15.45 -13.83 -45.15
C PRO A 48 16.10 -13.88 -43.77
N ASP A 49 16.20 -15.08 -43.20
CA ASP A 49 16.80 -15.32 -41.89
C ASP A 49 18.34 -15.25 -41.94
N VAL A 50 18.96 -15.50 -43.10
CA VAL A 50 20.42 -15.36 -43.34
C VAL A 50 20.67 -14.93 -44.79
N LEU A 51 21.66 -14.07 -45.00
CA LEU A 51 22.20 -13.73 -46.32
C LEU A 51 23.59 -14.34 -46.49
N LEU A 52 23.79 -15.12 -47.56
CA LEU A 52 25.07 -15.58 -48.07
C LEU A 52 25.46 -14.64 -49.21
N LEU A 53 26.61 -13.98 -49.08
CA LEU A 53 26.97 -12.89 -49.97
C LEU A 53 28.39 -13.09 -50.52
N ASP A 54 28.51 -13.21 -51.84
CA ASP A 54 29.80 -13.14 -52.49
C ASP A 54 30.36 -11.71 -52.43
N VAL A 55 31.68 -11.62 -52.29
CA VAL A 55 32.39 -10.34 -52.20
C VAL A 55 32.74 -9.81 -53.59
N ALA A 56 33.08 -10.68 -54.53
CA ALA A 56 33.72 -10.35 -55.78
C ALA A 56 32.72 -10.25 -56.96
N MET A 57 31.65 -9.47 -56.77
CA MET A 57 30.64 -9.26 -57.81
C MET A 57 30.88 -8.00 -58.66
N PRO A 58 30.45 -7.97 -59.94
CA PRO A 58 30.57 -6.81 -60.81
C PRO A 58 29.63 -5.67 -60.38
N ASN A 59 30.05 -4.45 -60.65
CA ASN A 59 29.36 -3.18 -60.37
C ASN A 59 29.24 -2.81 -58.88
N MET A 60 28.79 -3.74 -58.04
CA MET A 60 28.63 -3.52 -56.60
C MET A 60 29.18 -4.72 -55.83
N ASP A 61 30.23 -4.47 -55.04
CA ASP A 61 30.89 -5.52 -54.27
C ASP A 61 30.07 -5.93 -53.03
N GLY A 62 30.34 -7.12 -52.50
CA GLY A 62 29.64 -7.63 -51.30
C GLY A 62 29.80 -6.75 -50.07
N TYR A 63 30.92 -6.03 -49.92
CA TYR A 63 31.11 -5.14 -48.77
C TYR A 63 30.24 -3.88 -48.87
N GLN A 64 30.03 -3.34 -50.07
CA GLN A 64 29.13 -2.23 -50.34
C GLN A 64 27.68 -2.62 -50.06
N ILE A 65 27.27 -3.82 -50.47
CA ILE A 65 25.93 -4.36 -50.19
C ILE A 65 25.75 -4.54 -48.68
N CYS A 66 26.72 -5.15 -47.99
CA CYS A 66 26.68 -5.35 -46.55
C CYS A 66 26.55 -4.00 -45.80
N ARG A 67 27.35 -3.00 -46.17
CA ARG A 67 27.24 -1.65 -45.59
C ARG A 67 25.87 -1.01 -45.85
N ALA A 68 25.32 -1.17 -47.04
CA ALA A 68 23.98 -0.67 -47.36
C ALA A 68 22.90 -1.34 -46.49
N ILE A 69 22.96 -2.66 -46.33
CA ILE A 69 22.04 -3.43 -45.48
C ILE A 69 22.17 -3.00 -44.02
N LYS A 70 23.40 -2.96 -43.48
CA LYS A 70 23.64 -2.62 -42.07
C LYS A 70 23.36 -1.14 -41.75
N SER A 71 23.30 -0.27 -42.76
CA SER A 71 22.89 1.13 -42.60
C SER A 71 21.36 1.31 -42.47
N ASP A 72 20.58 0.29 -42.83
CA ASP A 72 19.13 0.30 -42.68
C ASP A 72 18.72 -0.53 -41.44
N PRO A 73 18.23 0.11 -40.37
CA PRO A 73 17.79 -0.59 -39.16
C PRO A 73 16.66 -1.59 -39.38
N SER A 74 15.92 -1.49 -40.50
CA SER A 74 14.87 -2.45 -40.85
C SER A 74 15.41 -3.77 -41.41
N LEU A 75 16.66 -3.79 -41.87
CA LEU A 75 17.33 -4.96 -42.45
C LEU A 75 18.35 -5.57 -41.48
N ALA A 76 17.87 -5.95 -40.30
CA ALA A 76 18.68 -6.55 -39.24
C ALA A 76 18.85 -8.07 -39.44
N LEU A 77 19.46 -8.49 -40.55
CA LEU A 77 19.76 -9.90 -40.82
C LEU A 77 21.26 -10.24 -40.69
N PRO A 78 21.58 -11.49 -40.34
CA PRO A 78 22.96 -11.96 -40.29
C PRO A 78 23.51 -12.20 -41.71
N ILE A 79 24.75 -11.76 -41.96
CA ILE A 79 25.40 -11.83 -43.28
C ILE A 79 26.66 -12.72 -43.18
N LEU A 80 26.68 -13.79 -43.96
CA LEU A 80 27.84 -14.67 -44.16
C LEU A 80 28.49 -14.32 -45.50
N PHE A 81 29.71 -13.81 -45.46
CA PHE A 81 30.48 -13.65 -46.69
C PHE A 81 30.97 -15.00 -47.20
N VAL A 82 30.82 -15.26 -48.50
CA VAL A 82 31.28 -16.50 -49.14
C VAL A 82 32.13 -16.12 -50.35
N SER A 83 33.46 -16.15 -50.26
CA SER A 83 34.32 -15.62 -51.34
C SER A 83 35.58 -16.45 -51.60
N ALA A 84 36.10 -16.40 -52.83
CA ALA A 84 37.44 -16.92 -53.15
C ALA A 84 38.58 -16.10 -52.52
N ARG A 85 38.25 -14.87 -52.11
CA ARG A 85 39.10 -13.99 -51.31
C ARG A 85 39.16 -14.51 -49.88
N GLY A 86 40.35 -14.64 -49.31
CA GLY A 86 40.53 -15.33 -48.03
C GLY A 86 41.71 -14.84 -47.20
N SER A 87 42.39 -13.79 -47.65
CA SER A 87 43.48 -13.17 -46.91
C SER A 87 42.98 -12.56 -45.61
N LEU A 88 43.89 -12.32 -44.66
CA LEU A 88 43.55 -11.68 -43.39
C LEU A 88 42.93 -10.28 -43.62
N GLU A 89 43.46 -9.51 -44.57
CA GLU A 89 42.98 -8.17 -44.92
C GLU A 89 41.53 -8.19 -45.44
N GLU A 90 41.17 -9.19 -46.24
CA GLU A 90 39.81 -9.34 -46.77
C GLU A 90 38.82 -9.76 -45.69
N ARG A 91 39.21 -10.67 -44.78
CA ARG A 91 38.37 -11.03 -43.63
C ARG A 91 38.14 -9.84 -42.70
N LEU A 92 39.18 -9.03 -42.46
CA LEU A 92 39.06 -7.78 -41.69
C LEU A 92 38.11 -6.80 -42.38
N SER A 93 38.22 -6.65 -43.71
CA SER A 93 37.32 -5.80 -44.49
C SER A 93 35.86 -6.26 -44.41
N GLY A 94 35.60 -7.57 -44.38
CA GLY A 94 34.25 -8.11 -44.16
C GLY A 94 33.69 -7.78 -42.78
N TYR A 95 34.52 -7.92 -41.73
CA TYR A 95 34.13 -7.53 -40.38
C TYR A 95 33.84 -6.02 -40.27
N GLU A 96 34.69 -5.17 -40.85
CA GLU A 96 34.49 -3.72 -40.89
C GLU A 96 33.24 -3.30 -41.67
N ALA A 97 32.85 -4.06 -42.70
CA ALA A 97 31.61 -3.84 -43.42
C ALA A 97 30.35 -4.22 -42.61
N GLY A 98 30.51 -4.89 -41.46
CA GLY A 98 29.42 -5.35 -40.60
C GLY A 98 28.98 -6.79 -40.86
N GLY A 99 29.79 -7.59 -41.56
CA GLY A 99 29.51 -9.02 -41.74
C GLY A 99 29.66 -9.82 -40.45
N ASP A 100 28.82 -10.83 -40.29
CA ASP A 100 28.73 -11.62 -39.06
C ASP A 100 29.69 -12.82 -39.07
N ASP A 101 30.00 -13.37 -40.24
CA ASP A 101 31.00 -14.42 -40.43
C ASP A 101 31.53 -14.42 -41.88
N TYR A 102 32.58 -15.21 -42.14
CA TYR A 102 33.25 -15.34 -43.43
C TYR A 102 33.54 -16.82 -43.74
N LEU A 103 33.36 -17.21 -45.00
CA LEU A 103 33.67 -18.53 -45.55
C LEU A 103 34.48 -18.37 -46.86
N VAL A 104 35.60 -19.09 -46.96
CA VAL A 104 36.52 -18.98 -48.10
C VAL A 104 36.27 -20.13 -49.07
N LYS A 105 36.16 -19.84 -50.38
CA LYS A 105 36.05 -20.84 -51.45
C LYS A 105 37.46 -21.38 -51.82
N PRO A 106 37.62 -22.69 -52.09
CA PRO A 106 36.62 -23.76 -51.95
C PRO A 106 36.38 -24.13 -50.48
N PHE A 107 35.12 -24.39 -50.12
CA PHE A 107 34.71 -24.76 -48.76
C PHE A 107 34.15 -26.19 -48.71
N ASP A 108 34.13 -26.77 -47.51
CA ASP A 108 33.44 -28.04 -47.25
C ASP A 108 31.93 -27.80 -47.03
N ASN A 109 31.08 -28.67 -47.57
CA ASN A 109 29.62 -28.54 -47.46
C ASN A 109 29.15 -28.52 -45.98
N GLN A 110 29.81 -29.28 -45.11
CA GLN A 110 29.48 -29.27 -43.68
C GLN A 110 29.88 -27.95 -43.02
N GLU A 111 30.95 -27.30 -43.47
CA GLU A 111 31.37 -26.00 -42.95
C GLU A 111 30.30 -24.92 -43.20
N LEU A 112 29.76 -24.86 -44.42
CA LEU A 112 28.67 -23.95 -44.77
C LEU A 112 27.43 -24.18 -43.90
N LEU A 113 26.98 -25.43 -43.80
CA LEU A 113 25.82 -25.81 -42.98
C LEU A 113 26.01 -25.45 -41.50
N LEU A 114 27.19 -25.72 -40.94
CA LEU A 114 27.49 -25.40 -39.54
C LEU A 114 27.50 -23.90 -39.26
N LYS A 115 28.04 -23.08 -40.17
CA LYS A 115 28.06 -21.62 -40.05
C LYS A 115 26.65 -21.05 -40.10
N VAL A 116 25.86 -21.41 -41.10
CA VAL A 116 24.45 -21.01 -41.24
C VAL A 116 23.65 -21.39 -40.00
N LYS A 117 23.77 -22.65 -39.54
CA LYS A 117 23.07 -23.14 -38.34
C LYS A 117 23.47 -22.37 -37.08
N SER A 118 24.74 -22.02 -36.94
CA SER A 118 25.25 -21.26 -35.79
C SER A 118 24.72 -19.82 -35.78
N MET A 119 24.67 -19.16 -36.94
CA MET A 119 24.11 -17.82 -37.10
C MET A 119 22.62 -17.79 -36.77
N LEU A 120 21.84 -18.72 -37.32
CA LEU A 120 20.41 -18.86 -37.01
C LEU A 120 20.16 -19.08 -35.51
N LYS A 121 20.98 -19.93 -34.87
CA LYS A 121 20.88 -20.18 -33.42
C LYS A 121 21.19 -18.93 -32.60
N PHE A 122 22.17 -18.14 -33.00
CA PHE A 122 22.54 -16.90 -32.33
C PHE A 122 21.42 -15.87 -32.38
N VAL A 123 20.86 -15.63 -33.58
CA VAL A 123 19.73 -14.69 -33.77
C VAL A 123 18.53 -15.10 -32.94
N ARG A 124 18.18 -16.39 -32.94
CA ARG A 124 17.07 -16.92 -32.13
C ARG A 124 17.30 -16.66 -30.64
N LYS A 125 18.49 -16.93 -30.12
CA LYS A 125 18.80 -16.74 -28.69
C LYS A 125 18.78 -15.27 -28.28
N GLN A 126 19.27 -14.38 -29.14
CA GLN A 126 19.17 -12.92 -28.96
C GLN A 126 17.71 -12.47 -28.86
N HIS A 127 16.86 -12.97 -29.77
CA HIS A 127 15.44 -12.65 -29.77
C HIS A 127 14.72 -13.17 -28.51
N GLU A 128 14.99 -14.41 -28.10
CA GLU A 128 14.47 -14.99 -26.86
C GLU A 128 14.87 -14.18 -25.62
N LEU A 129 16.14 -13.74 -25.54
CA LEU A 129 16.63 -12.91 -24.43
C LEU A 129 15.98 -11.52 -24.41
N ASN A 130 15.79 -10.89 -25.57
CA ASN A 130 15.15 -9.57 -25.65
C ASN A 130 13.67 -9.62 -25.22
N ILE A 131 12.95 -10.68 -25.57
CA ILE A 131 11.58 -10.90 -25.07
C ILE A 131 11.60 -11.01 -23.55
N GLN A 132 12.47 -11.84 -22.98
CA GLN A 132 12.58 -12.02 -21.53
C GLN A 132 12.92 -10.71 -20.80
N LEU A 133 13.86 -9.92 -21.33
CA LEU A 133 14.22 -8.62 -20.76
C LEU A 133 13.04 -7.64 -20.76
N ASN A 134 12.29 -7.58 -21.85
CA ASN A 134 11.10 -6.73 -21.95
C ASN A 134 10.01 -7.17 -20.97
N GLU A 135 9.78 -8.48 -20.82
CA GLU A 135 8.85 -9.03 -19.84
C GLU A 135 9.25 -8.66 -18.40
N ILE A 136 10.51 -8.86 -18.03
CA ILE A 136 11.04 -8.48 -16.70
C ILE A 136 10.87 -6.97 -16.45
N ALA A 137 11.22 -6.14 -17.44
CA ALA A 137 11.07 -4.69 -17.34
C ALA A 137 9.59 -4.29 -17.13
N MET A 138 8.67 -4.85 -17.92
CA MET A 138 7.24 -4.62 -17.75
C MET A 138 6.74 -5.05 -16.37
N MET A 139 7.15 -6.22 -15.88
CA MET A 139 6.80 -6.70 -14.54
C MET A 139 7.29 -5.77 -13.44
N ALA A 140 8.52 -5.24 -13.55
CA ALA A 140 9.09 -4.29 -12.60
C ALA A 140 8.34 -2.95 -12.60
N MET A 141 7.93 -2.45 -13.78
CA MET A 141 7.11 -1.24 -13.90
C MET A 141 5.72 -1.44 -13.29
N THR A 142 5.05 -2.56 -13.54
CA THR A 142 3.74 -2.87 -12.93
C THR A 142 3.84 -2.92 -11.42
N ASN A 143 4.83 -3.64 -10.87
CA ASN A 143 5.06 -3.73 -9.43
C ASN A 143 5.33 -2.34 -8.80
N SER A 144 6.07 -1.47 -9.49
CA SER A 144 6.32 -0.10 -9.03
C SER A 144 5.04 0.74 -8.98
N GLY A 145 4.16 0.60 -9.98
CA GLY A 145 2.84 1.24 -9.98
C GLY A 145 1.94 0.72 -8.85
N GLU A 146 1.95 -0.59 -8.63
CA GLU A 146 1.24 -1.29 -7.54
C GLU A 146 1.68 -0.80 -6.15
N ILE A 147 2.98 -0.63 -5.92
CA ILE A 147 3.51 -0.02 -4.68
C ILE A 147 3.05 1.44 -4.54
N GLY A 148 2.98 2.18 -5.65
CA GLY A 148 2.44 3.55 -5.66
C GLY A 148 1.00 3.62 -5.13
N HIS A 149 0.15 2.65 -5.47
CA HIS A 149 -1.20 2.52 -4.92
C HIS A 149 -1.21 2.32 -3.40
N LEU A 150 -0.29 1.48 -2.88
CA LEU A 150 -0.15 1.25 -1.45
C LEU A 150 0.35 2.48 -0.69
N LEU A 151 1.33 3.20 -1.23
CA LEU A 151 1.81 4.45 -0.64
C LEU A 151 0.70 5.49 -0.58
N ASN A 152 -0.09 5.59 -1.65
CA ASN A 152 -1.22 6.50 -1.66
C ASN A 152 -2.30 6.10 -0.64
N PHE A 153 -2.58 4.80 -0.50
CA PHE A 153 -3.44 4.29 0.57
C PHE A 153 -2.92 4.69 1.95
N LEU A 154 -1.64 4.41 2.24
CA LEU A 154 -1.04 4.68 3.55
C LEU A 154 -1.20 6.16 3.91
N ARG A 155 -0.90 7.07 2.98
CA ARG A 155 -1.08 8.51 3.17
C ARG A 155 -2.54 8.87 3.51
N HIS A 156 -3.50 8.43 2.71
CA HIS A 156 -4.93 8.71 2.95
C HIS A 156 -5.46 8.04 4.24
N SER A 157 -4.90 6.88 4.62
CA SER A 157 -5.32 6.16 5.82
C SER A 157 -5.11 6.99 7.08
N PHE A 158 -4.07 7.83 7.14
CA PHE A 158 -3.80 8.71 8.28
C PHE A 158 -4.82 9.85 8.43
N GLU A 159 -5.52 10.20 7.35
CA GLU A 159 -6.58 11.22 7.35
C GLU A 159 -7.94 10.65 7.76
N CYS A 160 -8.09 9.31 7.76
CA CYS A 160 -9.35 8.64 8.05
C CYS A 160 -9.63 8.59 9.57
N ASN A 161 -10.66 9.28 10.05
CA ASN A 161 -10.99 9.38 11.48
C ASN A 161 -12.01 8.34 11.98
N ASP A 162 -12.56 7.54 11.07
CA ASP A 162 -13.52 6.49 11.37
C ASP A 162 -13.30 5.26 10.46
N LEU A 163 -14.00 4.17 10.80
CA LEU A 163 -13.88 2.90 10.08
C LEU A 163 -14.53 2.94 8.69
N ASP A 164 -15.49 3.83 8.44
CA ASP A 164 -16.19 3.93 7.15
C ASP A 164 -15.29 4.60 6.10
N ALA A 165 -14.65 5.72 6.47
CA ALA A 165 -13.65 6.41 5.67
C ALA A 165 -12.46 5.49 5.35
N LEU A 166 -11.95 4.76 6.35
CA LEU A 166 -10.87 3.79 6.13
C LEU A 166 -11.29 2.68 5.17
N THR A 167 -12.51 2.17 5.28
CA THR A 167 -13.04 1.13 4.38
C THR A 167 -13.11 1.61 2.95
N LYS A 168 -13.59 2.84 2.72
CA LYS A 168 -13.62 3.44 1.38
C LYS A 168 -12.23 3.52 0.78
N ALA A 169 -11.23 3.91 1.56
CA ALA A 169 -9.84 3.92 1.13
C ALA A 169 -9.36 2.51 0.76
N VAL A 170 -9.57 1.50 1.61
CA VAL A 170 -9.18 0.11 1.32
C VAL A 170 -9.83 -0.39 0.03
N PHE A 171 -11.14 -0.18 -0.14
CA PHE A 171 -11.85 -0.66 -1.33
C PHE A 171 -11.46 0.08 -2.60
N SER A 172 -11.12 1.36 -2.51
CA SER A 172 -10.53 2.09 -3.65
C SER A 172 -9.20 1.47 -4.10
N THR A 173 -8.38 1.03 -3.14
CA THR A 173 -7.10 0.36 -3.40
C THR A 173 -7.31 -1.04 -3.96
N LEU A 174 -8.24 -1.83 -3.41
CA LEU A 174 -8.59 -3.14 -3.98
C LEU A 174 -9.10 -3.01 -5.43
N LYS A 175 -9.87 -1.97 -5.73
CA LYS A 175 -10.33 -1.70 -7.10
C LYS A 175 -9.15 -1.40 -8.06
N GLN A 176 -8.11 -0.70 -7.60
CA GLN A 176 -6.88 -0.48 -8.38
C GLN A 176 -6.18 -1.81 -8.71
N PHE A 177 -6.23 -2.78 -7.80
CA PHE A 177 -5.75 -4.15 -8.02
C PHE A 177 -6.75 -5.05 -8.77
N SER A 178 -7.92 -4.54 -9.17
CA SER A 178 -9.02 -5.34 -9.76
C SER A 178 -9.52 -6.47 -8.85
N LEU A 179 -9.46 -6.28 -7.53
CA LEU A 179 -9.87 -7.23 -6.51
C LEU A 179 -11.20 -6.84 -5.85
N ASN A 180 -11.95 -7.87 -5.46
CA ASN A 180 -13.18 -7.77 -4.71
C ASN A 180 -13.01 -8.48 -3.36
N GLY A 181 -13.62 -7.93 -2.32
CA GLY A 181 -13.40 -8.47 -0.99
C GLY A 181 -14.38 -8.00 0.08
N THR A 182 -14.25 -8.64 1.23
CA THR A 182 -15.03 -8.38 2.44
C THR A 182 -14.06 -8.04 3.56
N LEU A 183 -14.20 -6.86 4.16
CA LEU A 183 -13.36 -6.38 5.24
C LEU A 183 -14.17 -6.38 6.54
N GLN A 184 -13.65 -7.04 7.56
CA GLN A 184 -14.24 -7.09 8.89
C GLN A 184 -13.31 -6.41 9.88
N TYR A 185 -13.83 -5.51 10.69
CA TYR A 185 -13.12 -4.94 11.83
C TYR A 185 -13.56 -5.63 13.11
N ALA A 186 -12.60 -5.86 13.99
CA ALA A 186 -12.83 -6.45 15.29
C ALA A 186 -11.99 -5.73 16.34
N HIS A 187 -12.41 -5.80 17.60
CA HIS A 187 -11.61 -5.33 18.72
C HIS A 187 -11.86 -6.22 19.93
N SER A 188 -10.79 -6.68 20.58
CA SER A 188 -10.86 -7.59 21.73
C SER A 188 -11.73 -8.83 21.47
N GLY A 189 -11.66 -9.38 20.25
CA GLY A 189 -12.42 -10.57 19.83
C GLY A 189 -13.86 -10.30 19.35
N ASN A 190 -14.41 -9.11 19.58
CA ASN A 190 -15.75 -8.75 19.14
C ASN A 190 -15.73 -8.10 17.76
N VAL A 191 -16.64 -8.50 16.88
CA VAL A 191 -16.81 -7.86 15.56
C VAL A 191 -17.46 -6.49 15.76
N LEU A 192 -16.83 -5.46 15.20
CA LEU A 192 -17.32 -4.09 15.23
C LEU A 192 -18.18 -3.77 14.01
N ALA A 193 -17.68 -4.13 12.82
CA ALA A 193 -18.35 -3.88 11.55
C ALA A 193 -17.81 -4.80 10.46
N THR A 194 -18.64 -5.10 9.46
CA THR A 194 -18.26 -5.86 8.27
C THR A 194 -18.74 -5.12 7.04
N PHE A 195 -17.86 -4.97 6.07
CA PHE A 195 -18.10 -4.23 4.83
C PHE A 195 -17.75 -5.10 3.64
N ASP A 196 -18.46 -4.91 2.54
CA ASP A 196 -18.24 -5.63 1.29
C ASP A 196 -18.01 -4.67 0.14
N THR A 197 -17.15 -5.03 -0.81
CA THR A 197 -16.95 -4.22 -2.02
C THR A 197 -18.23 -4.04 -2.84
N SER A 198 -19.21 -4.95 -2.74
CA SER A 198 -20.53 -4.79 -3.36
C SER A 198 -21.49 -3.89 -2.57
N GLY A 199 -21.14 -3.51 -1.34
CA GLY A 199 -22.02 -2.82 -0.40
C GLY A 199 -23.08 -3.70 0.26
N ILE A 200 -23.18 -4.98 -0.14
CA ILE A 200 -24.18 -5.91 0.38
C ILE A 200 -23.55 -6.78 1.48
N TYR A 201 -24.05 -6.66 2.70
CA TYR A 201 -23.64 -7.52 3.82
C TYR A 201 -24.05 -8.97 3.58
N LYS A 202 -23.11 -9.91 3.77
CA LYS A 202 -23.33 -11.35 3.63
C LYS A 202 -22.93 -12.06 4.94
N PRO A 203 -23.89 -12.60 5.71
CA PRO A 203 -23.62 -13.22 7.01
C PRO A 203 -22.59 -14.37 6.94
N VAL A 204 -22.65 -15.18 5.89
CA VAL A 204 -21.74 -16.31 5.68
C VAL A 204 -20.28 -15.84 5.57
N GLU A 205 -20.03 -14.70 4.92
CA GLU A 205 -18.66 -14.17 4.79
C GLU A 205 -18.14 -13.65 6.14
N SER A 206 -19.03 -13.05 6.95
CA SER A 206 -18.70 -12.60 8.31
C SER A 206 -18.33 -13.76 9.23
N GLU A 207 -19.09 -14.86 9.18
CA GLU A 207 -18.85 -16.06 9.97
C GLU A 207 -17.54 -16.77 9.55
N LEU A 208 -17.29 -16.84 8.24
CA LEU A 208 -16.08 -17.44 7.68
C LEU A 208 -14.81 -16.70 8.15
N LEU A 209 -14.84 -15.36 8.17
CA LEU A 209 -13.73 -14.55 8.68
C LEU A 209 -13.47 -14.81 10.18
N GLN A 210 -14.51 -15.05 10.98
CA GLN A 210 -14.35 -15.38 12.40
C GLN A 210 -13.75 -16.78 12.60
N MET A 211 -14.24 -17.80 11.86
CA MET A 211 -13.75 -19.17 11.95
C MET A 211 -12.26 -19.30 11.58
N THR A 212 -11.83 -18.53 10.58
CA THR A 212 -10.45 -18.60 10.07
C THR A 212 -9.44 -17.82 10.90
N LYS A 213 -9.89 -16.96 11.83
CA LYS A 213 -9.01 -16.12 12.66
C LYS A 213 -8.03 -16.93 13.52
N GLN A 214 -8.39 -18.17 13.89
CA GLN A 214 -7.52 -19.09 14.64
C GLN A 214 -6.61 -19.96 13.77
N GLN A 215 -6.81 -19.97 12.44
CA GLN A 215 -6.08 -20.85 11.51
C GLN A 215 -4.79 -20.24 10.95
N GLY A 216 -4.40 -19.07 11.44
CA GLY A 216 -3.16 -18.38 11.05
C GLY A 216 -3.40 -17.06 10.31
N ARG A 217 -2.30 -16.43 9.89
CA ARG A 217 -2.29 -15.07 9.31
C ARG A 217 -2.88 -15.02 7.90
N ILE A 218 -2.64 -16.05 7.09
CA ILE A 218 -3.16 -16.14 5.73
C ILE A 218 -3.79 -17.52 5.52
N PHE A 219 -5.04 -17.55 5.07
CA PHE A 219 -5.73 -18.77 4.69
C PHE A 219 -6.09 -18.72 3.21
N ASN A 220 -5.75 -19.76 2.45
CA ASN A 220 -5.93 -19.80 1.01
C ASN A 220 -6.81 -21.00 0.61
N HIS A 221 -7.85 -20.77 -0.17
CA HIS A 221 -8.70 -21.82 -0.72
C HIS A 221 -9.21 -21.45 -2.13
N ASN A 222 -8.74 -22.19 -3.14
CA ASN A 222 -8.97 -21.90 -4.56
C ASN A 222 -8.61 -20.44 -4.90
N ASN A 223 -9.54 -19.69 -5.47
CA ASN A 223 -9.36 -18.28 -5.84
C ASN A 223 -9.77 -17.33 -4.71
N ARG A 224 -9.74 -17.78 -3.46
CA ARG A 224 -10.05 -16.97 -2.28
C ARG A 224 -8.90 -16.99 -1.29
N SER A 225 -8.59 -15.82 -0.75
CA SER A 225 -7.56 -15.66 0.27
C SER A 225 -8.08 -14.80 1.40
N ILE A 226 -7.77 -15.18 2.63
CA ILE A 226 -8.16 -14.45 3.83
C ILE A 226 -6.90 -14.02 4.55
N PHE A 227 -6.87 -12.76 4.95
CA PHE A 227 -5.78 -12.13 5.67
C PHE A 227 -6.29 -11.74 7.05
N ASN A 228 -5.78 -12.40 8.08
CA ASN A 228 -6.19 -12.21 9.46
C ASN A 228 -5.16 -11.40 10.23
N PHE A 229 -5.62 -10.32 10.83
CA PHE A 229 -4.88 -9.45 11.72
C PHE A 229 -5.66 -9.29 13.04
N GLU A 230 -5.04 -8.63 14.01
CA GLU A 230 -5.60 -8.48 15.35
C GLU A 230 -6.97 -7.77 15.31
N ASN A 231 -7.02 -6.59 14.70
CA ASN A 231 -8.19 -5.72 14.68
C ASN A 231 -8.93 -5.72 13.33
N CYS A 232 -8.48 -6.49 12.34
CA CYS A 232 -9.17 -6.62 11.06
C CYS A 232 -8.90 -7.95 10.35
N SER A 233 -9.85 -8.37 9.52
CA SER A 233 -9.68 -9.50 8.60
C SER A 233 -10.24 -9.14 7.22
N LEU A 234 -9.54 -9.56 6.16
CA LEU A 234 -9.93 -9.28 4.78
C LEU A 234 -10.04 -10.58 3.99
N LEU A 235 -11.20 -10.84 3.40
CA LEU A 235 -11.43 -11.89 2.42
C LEU A 235 -11.32 -11.29 1.02
N ILE A 236 -10.43 -11.82 0.18
CA ILE A 236 -10.39 -11.57 -1.26
C ILE A 236 -11.09 -12.71 -1.99
N LYS A 237 -12.01 -12.37 -2.90
CA LYS A 237 -12.94 -13.32 -3.54
C LYS A 237 -12.49 -13.84 -4.91
N ASN A 238 -11.59 -13.10 -5.55
CA ASN A 238 -11.14 -13.30 -6.91
C ASN A 238 -9.60 -13.25 -7.01
N MET A 239 -8.92 -13.92 -6.09
CA MET A 239 -7.48 -14.09 -6.19
C MET A 239 -7.11 -14.86 -7.47
N PRO A 240 -6.03 -14.47 -8.16
CA PRO A 240 -5.54 -15.23 -9.30
C PRO A 240 -5.04 -16.61 -8.86
N SER A 241 -4.87 -17.51 -9.84
CA SER A 241 -4.41 -18.87 -9.55
C SER A 241 -2.99 -18.86 -8.95
N LYS A 242 -2.64 -19.86 -8.15
CA LYS A 242 -1.29 -19.97 -7.57
C LYS A 242 -0.16 -20.06 -8.60
N HIS A 243 -0.48 -20.42 -9.84
CA HIS A 243 0.48 -20.49 -10.95
C HIS A 243 0.60 -19.16 -11.72
N ASP A 244 -0.25 -18.18 -11.41
CA ASP A 244 -0.16 -16.84 -11.97
C ASP A 244 0.95 -16.06 -11.27
N GLU A 245 1.84 -15.45 -12.04
CA GLU A 245 2.96 -14.65 -11.52
C GLU A 245 2.49 -13.47 -10.65
N LYS A 246 1.25 -12.99 -10.84
CA LYS A 246 0.64 -11.94 -10.01
C LYS A 246 0.31 -12.42 -8.60
N TYR A 247 0.13 -13.73 -8.39
CA TYR A 247 -0.35 -14.26 -7.11
C TYR A 247 0.59 -13.92 -5.95
N GLY A 248 1.90 -14.17 -6.13
CA GLY A 248 2.91 -13.86 -5.11
C GLY A 248 2.95 -12.37 -4.78
N ARG A 249 3.01 -11.52 -5.81
CA ARG A 249 3.05 -10.05 -5.64
C ARG A 249 1.79 -9.51 -4.95
N LEU A 250 0.60 -9.97 -5.35
CA LEU A 250 -0.64 -9.53 -4.72
C LEU A 250 -0.73 -9.99 -3.26
N LEU A 251 -0.26 -11.19 -2.92
CA LEU A 251 -0.17 -11.61 -1.52
C LEU A 251 0.66 -10.62 -0.69
N ASP A 252 1.85 -10.26 -1.19
CA ASP A 252 2.75 -9.32 -0.49
C ASP A 252 2.10 -7.93 -0.36
N HIS A 253 1.52 -7.41 -1.44
CA HIS A 253 0.83 -6.12 -1.45
C HIS A 253 -0.37 -6.07 -0.50
N LEU A 254 -1.19 -7.12 -0.47
CA LEU A 254 -2.35 -7.21 0.42
C LEU A 254 -1.93 -7.39 1.88
N CYS A 255 -0.82 -8.08 2.15
CA CYS A 255 -0.24 -8.14 3.49
C CYS A 255 0.20 -6.75 3.97
N MET A 256 0.91 -5.99 3.14
CA MET A 256 1.32 -4.60 3.46
C MET A 256 0.10 -3.69 3.65
N LEU A 257 -0.90 -3.78 2.77
CA LEU A 257 -2.15 -3.05 2.89
C LEU A 257 -2.80 -3.32 4.25
N MET A 258 -2.95 -4.59 4.61
CA MET A 258 -3.62 -5.01 5.84
C MET A 258 -2.82 -4.69 7.11
N GLU A 259 -1.48 -4.67 7.06
CA GLU A 259 -0.65 -4.13 8.14
C GLU A 259 -0.95 -2.65 8.41
N GLY A 260 -1.06 -1.86 7.33
CA GLY A 260 -1.46 -0.45 7.40
C GLY A 260 -2.87 -0.28 7.97
N VAL A 261 -3.83 -1.06 7.48
CA VAL A 261 -5.22 -1.07 7.98
C VAL A 261 -5.25 -1.40 9.47
N ASN A 262 -4.61 -2.49 9.90
CA ASN A 262 -4.60 -2.91 11.30
C ASN A 262 -4.02 -1.82 12.21
N SER A 263 -2.92 -1.19 11.79
CA SER A 263 -2.28 -0.09 12.51
C SER A 263 -3.22 1.11 12.62
N ARG A 264 -3.91 1.48 11.52
CA ARG A 264 -4.83 2.61 11.53
C ARG A 264 -6.08 2.35 12.36
N VAL A 265 -6.68 1.16 12.26
CA VAL A 265 -7.82 0.75 13.10
C VAL A 265 -7.46 0.88 14.58
N THR A 266 -6.29 0.37 14.97
CA THR A 266 -5.79 0.49 16.34
C THR A 266 -5.69 1.95 16.79
N SER A 267 -5.17 2.84 15.92
CA SER A 267 -5.07 4.27 16.18
C SER A 267 -6.45 4.94 16.34
N ILE A 268 -7.39 4.65 15.45
CA ILE A 268 -8.76 5.22 15.49
C ILE A 268 -9.46 4.80 16.79
N LEU A 269 -9.41 3.51 17.14
CA LEU A 269 -10.05 3.01 18.36
C LEU A 269 -9.44 3.65 19.62
N ARG A 270 -8.11 3.82 19.66
CA ARG A 270 -7.44 4.51 20.77
C ARG A 270 -7.86 5.97 20.88
N GLN A 271 -7.94 6.69 19.76
CA GLN A 271 -8.42 8.09 19.76
C GLN A 271 -9.85 8.20 20.28
N GLN A 272 -10.74 7.30 19.87
CA GLN A 272 -12.13 7.27 20.36
C GLN A 272 -12.20 7.02 21.87
N ILE A 273 -11.40 6.10 22.40
CA ILE A 273 -11.34 5.83 23.85
C ILE A 273 -10.84 7.07 24.61
N VAL A 274 -9.77 7.71 24.13
CA VAL A 274 -9.23 8.93 24.76
C VAL A 274 -10.24 10.07 24.71
N GLN A 275 -10.92 10.27 23.59
CA GLN A 275 -11.95 11.30 23.45
C GLN A 275 -13.10 11.05 24.41
N LYS A 276 -13.62 9.82 24.46
CA LYS A 276 -14.70 9.43 25.37
C LYS A 276 -14.32 9.61 26.84
N ASN A 277 -13.09 9.26 27.22
CA ASN A 277 -12.60 9.49 28.57
C ASN A 277 -12.46 10.98 28.89
N SER A 278 -12.00 11.79 27.94
CA SER A 278 -11.94 13.25 28.07
C SER A 278 -13.33 13.86 28.29
N ASP A 279 -14.32 13.46 27.48
CA ASP A 279 -15.70 13.95 27.60
C ASP A 279 -16.35 13.53 28.92
N ASN A 280 -16.14 12.28 29.35
CA ASN A 280 -16.60 11.78 30.65
C ASN A 280 -15.96 12.55 31.81
N ASN A 281 -14.65 12.81 31.74
CA ASN A 281 -13.94 13.57 32.78
C ASN A 281 -14.46 15.00 32.87
N LYS A 282 -14.70 15.68 31.73
CA LYS A 282 -15.33 17.01 31.69
C LYS A 282 -16.72 17.00 32.34
N ALA A 283 -17.55 16.01 32.02
CA ALA A 283 -18.87 15.87 32.62
C ALA A 283 -18.81 15.66 34.14
N LEU A 284 -17.88 14.83 34.61
CA LEU A 284 -17.65 14.59 36.04
C LEU A 284 -17.16 15.87 36.74
N MET A 285 -16.27 16.64 36.11
CA MET A 285 -15.79 17.93 36.62
C MET A 285 -16.93 18.93 36.80
N ILE A 286 -17.81 19.06 35.80
CA ILE A 286 -18.99 19.94 35.87
C ILE A 286 -19.93 19.51 37.00
N ASN A 287 -20.21 18.22 37.12
CA ASN A 287 -21.09 17.70 38.18
C ASN A 287 -20.48 17.89 39.58
N THR A 288 -19.16 17.69 39.71
CA THR A 288 -18.43 17.92 40.96
C THR A 288 -18.48 19.40 41.35
N LYS A 289 -18.23 20.31 40.40
CA LYS A 289 -18.35 21.76 40.61
C LYS A 289 -19.75 22.13 41.09
N LYS A 290 -20.79 21.67 40.39
CA LYS A 290 -22.20 21.89 40.79
C LYS A 290 -22.49 21.37 42.21
N GLY A 291 -21.98 20.19 42.55
CA GLY A 291 -22.12 19.62 43.89
C GLY A 291 -21.47 20.47 44.97
N ILE A 292 -20.23 20.92 44.76
CA ILE A 292 -19.51 21.79 45.71
C ILE A 292 -20.21 23.14 45.87
N THR A 293 -20.63 23.78 44.77
CA THR A 293 -21.36 25.05 44.84
C THR A 293 -22.69 24.89 45.58
N LYS A 294 -23.36 23.75 45.42
CA LYS A 294 -24.59 23.43 46.16
C LYS A 294 -24.31 23.26 47.66
N ILE A 295 -23.25 22.54 48.03
CA ILE A 295 -22.82 22.38 49.44
C ILE A 295 -22.51 23.75 50.05
N GLN A 296 -21.77 24.62 49.35
CA GLN A 296 -21.49 25.98 49.82
C GLN A 296 -22.78 26.78 50.06
N SER A 297 -23.72 26.73 49.11
CA SER A 297 -25.01 27.41 49.24
C SER A 297 -25.84 26.89 50.42
N ASP A 298 -25.86 25.57 50.63
CA ASP A 298 -26.61 24.94 51.72
C ASP A 298 -25.96 25.23 53.08
N LEU A 299 -24.63 25.21 53.19
CA LEU A 299 -23.90 25.62 54.39
C LEU A 299 -24.19 27.08 54.76
N GLN A 300 -24.16 28.01 53.79
CA GLN A 300 -24.51 29.41 54.03
C GLN A 300 -25.96 29.57 54.50
N LYS A 301 -26.89 28.79 53.94
CA LYS A 301 -28.30 28.79 54.36
C LYS A 301 -28.46 28.23 55.78
N GLN A 302 -27.74 27.17 56.12
CA GLN A 302 -27.72 26.61 57.48
C GLN A 302 -27.17 27.62 58.49
N LYS A 303 -26.05 28.29 58.19
CA LYS A 303 -25.46 29.35 59.04
C LYS A 303 -26.46 30.47 59.32
N LYS A 304 -27.09 31.04 58.27
CA LYS A 304 -28.12 32.08 58.42
C LYS A 304 -29.32 31.61 59.27
N THR A 305 -29.72 30.36 59.09
CA THR A 305 -30.84 29.78 59.84
C THR A 305 -30.49 29.59 61.31
N ALA A 306 -29.29 29.09 61.61
CA ALA A 306 -28.80 28.90 62.97
C ALA A 306 -28.70 30.24 63.71
N ILE A 307 -28.09 31.27 63.10
CA ILE A 307 -28.00 32.62 63.68
C ILE A 307 -29.40 33.16 64.02
N ARG A 308 -30.37 33.01 63.10
CA ARG A 308 -31.76 33.44 63.33
C ARG A 308 -32.42 32.70 64.49
N ILE A 309 -32.21 31.38 64.61
CA ILE A 309 -32.76 30.57 65.71
C ILE A 309 -32.12 30.99 67.04
N SER A 310 -30.80 31.18 67.09
CA SER A 310 -30.10 31.63 68.29
C SER A 310 -30.58 33.01 68.75
N GLN A 311 -30.76 33.96 67.82
CA GLN A 311 -31.31 35.29 68.14
C GLN A 311 -32.76 35.22 68.64
N ALA A 312 -33.59 34.39 68.02
CA ALA A 312 -34.97 34.19 68.48
C ALA A 312 -35.01 33.55 69.88
N LEU A 313 -34.11 32.62 70.17
CA LEU A 313 -33.98 32.00 71.48
C LEU A 313 -33.59 33.02 72.54
N LEU A 314 -32.58 33.86 72.30
CA LEU A 314 -32.17 34.93 73.20
C LEU A 314 -33.33 35.88 73.53
N ASN A 315 -34.01 36.40 72.51
CA ASN A 315 -35.13 37.32 72.70
C ASN A 315 -36.30 36.69 73.49
N GLN A 316 -36.59 35.41 73.23
CA GLN A 316 -37.63 34.68 73.96
C GLN A 316 -37.22 34.49 75.42
N LEU A 317 -35.95 34.15 75.68
CA LEU A 317 -35.42 33.95 77.02
C LEU A 317 -35.46 35.25 77.84
N GLU A 318 -35.05 36.39 77.26
CA GLU A 318 -35.18 37.71 77.89
C GLU A 318 -36.63 38.04 78.24
N THR A 319 -37.58 37.71 77.36
CA THR A 319 -39.01 37.96 77.58
C THR A 319 -39.57 37.10 78.72
N ASP A 320 -39.18 35.82 78.77
CA ASP A 320 -39.69 34.87 79.75
C ASP A 320 -39.04 35.06 81.15
N LEU A 321 -37.79 35.52 81.22
CA LEU A 321 -37.07 35.85 82.46
C LEU A 321 -37.80 36.91 83.29
N LEU A 322 -38.34 37.94 82.64
CA LEU A 322 -39.15 39.00 83.28
C LEU A 322 -40.39 38.45 84.02
N GLY A 323 -40.88 37.26 83.64
CA GLY A 323 -42.04 36.62 84.24
C GLY A 323 -41.74 35.62 85.36
N LEU A 324 -40.47 35.26 85.58
CA LEU A 324 -40.07 34.15 86.46
C LEU A 324 -39.79 34.55 87.92
N GLY A 325 -39.77 35.84 88.24
CA GLY A 325 -39.57 36.34 89.61
C GLY A 325 -38.19 36.02 90.19
N LEU A 326 -37.17 35.97 89.33
CA LEU A 326 -35.78 35.74 89.70
C LEU A 326 -35.20 36.97 90.39
N ASP A 327 -34.14 36.77 91.20
CA ASP A 327 -33.34 37.88 91.70
C ASP A 327 -32.36 38.39 90.63
N ASP A 328 -31.89 39.63 90.77
CA ASP A 328 -31.01 40.29 89.79
C ASP A 328 -29.73 39.47 89.51
N ASP A 329 -29.16 38.79 90.51
CA ASP A 329 -27.95 37.99 90.36
C ASP A 329 -28.22 36.70 89.54
N GLN A 330 -29.38 36.08 89.71
CA GLN A 330 -29.84 34.92 88.95
C GLN A 330 -30.14 35.26 87.49
N GLU A 331 -30.78 36.40 87.23
CA GLU A 331 -31.07 36.87 85.88
C GLU A 331 -29.77 37.18 85.12
N ILE A 332 -28.81 37.86 85.75
CA ILE A 332 -27.48 38.10 85.18
C ILE A 332 -26.75 36.78 84.91
N HIS A 333 -26.81 35.81 85.83
CA HIS A 333 -26.13 34.53 85.65
C HIS A 333 -26.67 33.73 84.46
N ILE A 334 -27.99 33.62 84.32
CA ILE A 334 -28.61 32.89 83.20
C ILE A 334 -28.33 33.60 81.87
N THR A 335 -28.45 34.92 81.82
CA THR A 335 -28.19 35.71 80.61
C THR A 335 -26.74 35.55 80.16
N THR A 336 -25.78 35.64 81.10
CA THR A 336 -24.35 35.45 80.82
C THR A 336 -24.06 34.03 80.32
N LEU A 337 -24.67 33.00 80.94
CA LEU A 337 -24.48 31.60 80.53
C LEU A 337 -24.99 31.34 79.09
N VAL A 338 -26.14 31.93 78.74
CA VAL A 338 -26.72 31.77 77.39
C VAL A 338 -25.87 32.54 76.37
N ASP A 339 -25.44 33.76 76.68
CA ASP A 339 -24.60 34.56 75.78
C ASP A 339 -23.23 33.90 75.52
N ASP A 340 -22.60 33.34 76.56
CA ASP A 340 -21.37 32.55 76.43
C ASP A 340 -21.56 31.32 75.52
N ASN A 341 -22.69 30.62 75.66
CA ASN A 341 -22.98 29.44 74.85
C ASN A 341 -23.32 29.80 73.40
N VAL A 342 -24.07 30.88 73.16
CA VAL A 342 -24.34 31.40 71.81
C VAL A 342 -23.04 31.84 71.14
N THR A 343 -22.16 32.54 71.87
CA THR A 343 -20.84 32.95 71.38
C THR A 343 -19.98 31.73 71.01
N LYS A 344 -19.94 30.69 71.85
CA LYS A 344 -19.25 29.44 71.52
C LYS A 344 -19.84 28.76 70.28
N LEU A 345 -21.16 28.78 70.12
CA LEU A 345 -21.86 28.22 68.96
C LEU A 345 -21.51 29.00 67.68
N MET A 346 -21.42 30.33 67.75
CA MET A 346 -20.96 31.17 66.65
C MET A 346 -19.51 30.89 66.26
N ASN A 347 -18.60 30.71 67.23
CA ASN A 347 -17.20 30.37 66.95
C ASN A 347 -17.06 29.04 66.18
N VAL A 348 -17.85 28.01 66.50
CA VAL A 348 -17.88 26.73 65.75
C VAL A 348 -18.37 26.92 64.29
N TYR A 349 -19.23 27.91 64.05
CA TYR A 349 -19.67 28.30 62.70
C TYR A 349 -18.70 29.22 61.96
N ASP A 350 -17.74 29.83 62.66
CA ASP A 350 -16.66 30.58 62.04
C ASP A 350 -15.47 29.68 61.70
N ASP A 351 -15.24 28.59 62.45
CA ASP A 351 -14.32 27.51 62.05
C ASP A 351 -14.74 26.83 60.72
N HIS A 352 -16.01 26.96 60.31
CA HIS A 352 -16.49 26.54 58.98
C HIS A 352 -15.91 27.37 57.82
N HIS A 353 -15.27 28.52 58.06
CA HIS A 353 -14.60 29.28 57.01
C HIS A 353 -13.50 28.46 56.31
N ALA A 354 -12.81 27.57 57.02
CA ALA A 354 -11.84 26.66 56.43
C ALA A 354 -12.48 25.72 55.38
N ILE A 355 -13.72 25.29 55.60
CA ILE A 355 -14.47 24.45 54.65
C ILE A 355 -14.92 25.27 53.44
N GLU A 356 -15.41 26.49 53.66
CA GLU A 356 -15.79 27.39 52.57
C GLU A 356 -14.60 27.72 51.66
N ASP A 357 -13.46 28.04 52.25
CA ASP A 357 -12.24 28.39 51.53
C ASP A 357 -11.65 27.18 50.80
N PHE A 358 -11.64 25.99 51.43
CA PHE A 358 -11.30 24.74 50.74
C PHE A 358 -12.24 24.49 49.54
N CYS A 359 -13.55 24.67 49.70
CA CYS A 359 -14.49 24.53 48.59
C CYS A 359 -14.22 25.55 47.47
N LYS A 360 -13.87 26.80 47.79
CA LYS A 360 -13.50 27.82 46.79
C LYS A 360 -12.20 27.46 46.07
N GLU A 361 -11.19 26.97 46.79
CA GLU A 361 -9.93 26.50 46.22
C GLU A 361 -10.15 25.36 45.22
N VAL A 362 -10.96 24.36 45.60
CA VAL A 362 -11.30 23.23 44.71
C VAL A 362 -12.04 23.73 43.47
N VAL A 363 -13.01 24.64 43.60
CA VAL A 363 -13.72 25.21 42.45
C VAL A 363 -12.77 26.00 41.54
N SER A 364 -11.86 26.80 42.11
CA SER A 364 -10.86 27.56 41.35
C SER A 364 -9.88 26.65 40.61
N ALA A 365 -9.45 25.54 41.23
CA ALA A 365 -8.59 24.55 40.61
C ALA A 365 -9.30 23.83 39.44
N LEU A 366 -10.60 23.53 39.60
CA LEU A 366 -11.41 22.96 38.52
C LEU A 366 -11.59 23.94 37.35
N ASP A 367 -11.63 25.24 37.61
CA ASP A 367 -11.77 26.27 36.57
C ASP A 367 -10.47 26.49 35.78
N LYS A 368 -9.30 26.46 36.43
CA LYS A 368 -7.99 26.55 35.76
C LYS A 368 -7.70 25.39 34.82
N ASN A 369 -8.22 24.19 35.12
CA ASN A 369 -8.09 23.01 34.26
C ASN A 369 -9.06 23.00 33.07
N ASN A 370 -9.85 24.07 32.89
CA ASN A 370 -10.88 24.18 31.85
C ASN A 370 -10.59 25.29 30.82
N GLU A 371 -9.48 26.03 30.97
CA GLU A 371 -8.97 26.94 29.95
C GLU A 371 -8.10 26.15 28.93
N PRO A 372 -8.24 26.42 27.61
CA PRO A 372 -7.64 25.64 26.54
C PRO A 372 -6.11 25.70 26.47
#